data_AF-A0A661NSV5-F1
#
_entry.id   AF-A0A661NSV5-F1
#
_cell.length_a   1.000
_cell.length_b   1.000
_cell.length_c   1.000
_cell.angle_alpha   90.00
_cell.angle_beta   90.00
_cell.angle_gamma   90.00
#
_symmetry.space_group_name_H-M   'P 1'
#
loop_
_entity.id
_entity.type
_entity.pdbx_description
1 polymer ?
#
loop_
_entity_poly.entity_id
_entity_poly.type
_entity_poly.pdbx_seq_one_letter_code
_entity_poly.pdbx_strand_id
1 'polypeptide(L)'
;MLVLLLVLLGAASCAKGRVDLTVDVITDWKPGSDFTRIETEVSRVPFDSAASSEIRQLSYAVAGAEDFVHGVRVADVGEVGTGRRFVRVRLRDAAGVHIAGRTLEVTLDRTFAATLLIARSCRDVACPAPAGAPELSECQAGECIDPRCSPSTPEFCGPAPCDENADCPAVSTYCDVALTCGETGHCLCVDDAVVPDAGPDVGIDAPTDTGPSCPTTETACTDGLDDDCDGLTDCADDDCLGAGCDDGFYCTTNDRCGGDGGCSDTNPTCPMFCNEATSSCEECTANADCGAPGTGAWGSCGGFGADPCNTVGTRSRTVTTPRCDAGTCVVDSSSQTGACSRTTNGVACNDGNACTGPDRCSGGTCSNTPAMAEHSVCGSTNQRCCGGSCVNITTSTAHCGGCGLGCNSGYSCGSRGGLPTCECFNLHSTCSGSTGSCSGSTDLCSCDPTYGGSCPAPMRCYSMSLGADVCTY
;
A
#
# COMPACT_ATOMS: atom_id res chain seq x y z
N MET A 1 18.15 19.64 76.46
CA MET A 1 17.42 20.56 75.56
C MET A 1 17.84 20.24 74.14
N LEU A 2 16.96 19.56 73.43
CA LEU A 2 17.11 19.10 72.05
C LEU A 2 16.71 20.26 71.13
N VAL A 3 17.63 20.82 70.34
CA VAL A 3 17.31 21.82 69.31
C VAL A 3 17.19 21.07 67.99
N LEU A 4 15.94 20.81 67.59
CA LEU A 4 15.58 20.21 66.31
C LEU A 4 15.60 21.32 65.25
N LEU A 5 16.63 21.33 64.40
CA LEU A 5 16.71 22.19 63.23
C LEU A 5 15.70 21.68 62.18
N LEU A 6 14.56 22.36 62.05
CA LEU A 6 13.64 22.17 60.93
C LEU A 6 14.24 22.86 59.70
N VAL A 7 14.86 22.08 58.80
CA VAL A 7 15.23 22.54 57.46
C VAL A 7 13.96 22.56 56.62
N LEU A 8 13.37 23.75 56.45
CA LEU A 8 12.34 24.02 55.46
C LEU A 8 12.97 23.94 54.05
N LEU A 9 12.98 22.74 53.46
CA LEU A 9 13.14 22.61 52.01
C LEU A 9 11.88 23.21 51.37
N GLY A 10 11.99 24.44 50.89
CA GLY A 10 11.04 25.02 49.96
C GLY A 10 11.10 24.22 48.66
N ALA A 11 10.24 23.22 48.53
CA ALA A 11 9.90 22.66 47.24
C ALA A 11 9.22 23.78 46.44
N ALA A 12 9.99 24.45 45.58
CA ALA A 12 9.43 25.22 44.49
C ALA A 12 8.62 24.24 43.64
N SER A 13 7.32 24.16 43.93
CA SER A 13 6.36 23.54 43.04
C SER A 13 6.42 24.33 41.75
N CYS A 14 7.13 23.82 40.74
CA CYS A 14 6.89 24.22 39.37
C CYS A 14 5.41 23.96 39.15
N ALA A 15 4.59 25.03 39.12
CA ALA A 15 3.25 24.95 38.60
C ALA A 15 3.41 24.52 37.14
N LYS A 16 3.35 23.21 36.90
CA LYS A 16 3.34 22.65 35.56
C LYS A 16 2.09 23.22 34.92
N GLY A 17 2.27 24.10 33.94
CA GLY A 17 1.14 24.68 33.20
C GLY A 17 0.22 23.55 32.75
N ARG A 18 -1.09 23.79 32.84
CA ARG A 18 -2.12 22.90 32.31
C ARG A 18 -2.87 23.66 31.24
N VAL A 19 -3.22 22.97 30.18
CA VAL A 19 -3.92 23.53 29.02
C VAL A 19 -5.00 22.56 28.59
N ASP A 20 -6.07 23.07 27.98
CA ASP A 20 -7.12 22.21 27.47
C ASP A 20 -6.70 21.58 26.15
N LEU A 21 -6.96 20.28 26.01
CA LEU A 21 -6.75 19.54 24.77
C LEU A 21 -8.07 18.94 24.33
N THR A 22 -8.48 19.27 23.11
CA THR A 22 -9.63 18.66 22.47
C THR A 22 -9.20 17.89 21.24
N VAL A 23 -9.93 16.83 20.89
CA VAL A 23 -9.58 15.94 19.77
C VAL A 23 -10.76 15.82 18.81
N ASP A 24 -10.53 16.25 17.59
CA ASP A 24 -11.43 16.13 16.44
C ASP A 24 -10.93 15.01 15.52
N VAL A 25 -11.85 14.20 15.00
CA VAL A 25 -11.53 13.11 14.07
C VAL A 25 -12.26 13.34 12.77
N ILE A 26 -11.52 13.28 11.67
CA ILE A 26 -12.04 13.23 10.31
C ILE A 26 -11.78 11.82 9.79
N THR A 27 -12.80 11.14 9.27
CA THR A 27 -12.68 9.79 8.72
C THR A 27 -13.78 9.49 7.70
N ASP A 28 -13.40 8.76 6.66
CA ASP A 28 -14.27 8.21 5.61
C ASP A 28 -14.59 6.72 5.84
N TRP A 29 -14.23 6.18 7.01
CA TRP A 29 -14.78 4.91 7.50
C TRP A 29 -16.25 5.11 7.88
N LYS A 30 -17.11 4.10 7.69
CA LYS A 30 -18.55 4.23 7.94
C LYS A 30 -18.87 4.15 9.44
N PRO A 31 -19.43 5.19 10.05
CA PRO A 31 -19.84 5.15 11.45
C PRO A 31 -20.97 4.13 11.65
N GLY A 32 -20.95 3.41 12.77
CA GLY A 32 -21.95 2.40 13.12
C GLY A 32 -21.80 1.05 12.40
N SER A 33 -21.21 1.02 11.20
CA SER A 33 -20.94 -0.22 10.46
C SER A 33 -19.47 -0.65 10.49
N ASP A 34 -18.54 0.22 10.08
CA ASP A 34 -17.11 -0.10 10.07
C ASP A 34 -16.52 0.01 11.49
N PHE A 35 -16.88 1.08 12.20
CA PHE A 35 -16.48 1.31 13.58
C PHE A 35 -17.67 1.77 14.44
N THR A 36 -17.66 1.36 15.70
CA THR A 36 -18.72 1.71 16.67
C THR A 36 -18.19 2.49 17.87
N ARG A 37 -16.87 2.65 17.95
CA ARG A 37 -16.20 3.30 19.08
C ARG A 37 -14.88 3.91 18.66
N ILE A 38 -14.57 5.07 19.23
CA ILE A 38 -13.29 5.74 19.06
C ILE A 38 -12.60 5.82 20.42
N GLU A 39 -11.36 5.34 20.50
CA GLU A 39 -10.51 5.44 21.69
C GLU A 39 -9.49 6.55 21.49
N THR A 40 -9.46 7.52 22.40
CA THR A 40 -8.44 8.56 22.46
C THR A 40 -7.55 8.31 23.67
N GLU A 41 -6.24 8.17 23.44
CA GLU A 41 -5.23 7.97 24.47
C GLU A 41 -4.23 9.13 24.44
N VAL A 42 -3.92 9.70 25.60
CA VAL A 42 -2.91 10.76 25.73
C VAL A 42 -1.81 10.29 26.67
N SER A 43 -0.56 10.38 26.19
CA SER A 43 0.64 9.97 26.92
C SER A 43 1.72 11.07 26.90
N ARG A 44 2.60 11.07 27.91
CA ARG A 44 3.81 11.92 27.94
C ARG A 44 5.01 11.30 27.21
N VAL A 45 4.93 10.00 26.94
CA VAL A 45 5.99 9.22 26.29
C VAL A 45 5.41 8.45 25.09
N PRO A 46 6.23 8.09 24.10
CA PRO A 46 5.79 7.23 23.00
C PRO A 46 5.11 5.95 23.50
N PHE A 47 4.07 5.48 22.80
CA PHE A 47 3.25 4.35 23.25
C PHE A 47 3.95 2.98 23.14
N ASP A 48 5.04 2.90 22.40
CA ASP A 48 5.94 1.74 22.29
C ASP A 48 6.97 1.68 23.43
N SER A 49 7.07 2.74 24.25
CA SER A 49 8.00 2.79 25.37
C SER A 49 7.46 2.01 26.58
N ALA A 50 8.34 1.24 27.23
CA ALA A 50 8.04 0.48 28.45
C ALA A 50 7.67 1.36 29.68
N ALA A 51 7.68 2.69 29.51
CA ALA A 51 7.45 3.70 30.55
C ALA A 51 6.03 4.32 30.49
N SER A 52 5.07 3.67 29.83
CA SER A 52 3.69 4.14 29.66
C SER A 52 2.85 4.07 30.94
N SER A 53 3.28 4.75 32.01
CA SER A 53 2.63 4.69 33.34
C SER A 53 1.51 5.73 33.56
N GLU A 54 1.32 6.70 32.65
CA GLU A 54 0.20 7.66 32.71
C GLU A 54 -0.44 7.82 31.32
N ILE A 55 -1.26 6.84 30.91
CA ILE A 55 -2.14 6.98 29.74
C ILE A 55 -3.50 7.46 30.23
N ARG A 56 -3.93 8.63 29.75
CA ARG A 56 -5.33 9.04 29.91
C ARG A 56 -6.12 8.56 28.70
N GLN A 57 -7.08 7.68 28.93
CA GLN A 57 -7.92 7.11 27.87
C GLN A 57 -9.36 7.64 27.99
N LEU A 58 -9.93 8.05 26.86
CA LEU A 58 -11.32 8.42 26.71
C LEU A 58 -11.93 7.57 25.59
N SER A 59 -13.22 7.27 25.71
CA SER A 59 -13.97 6.52 24.70
C SER A 59 -15.17 7.33 24.23
N TYR A 60 -15.32 7.44 22.91
CA TYR A 60 -16.50 7.99 22.25
C TYR A 60 -17.31 6.84 21.64
N ALA A 61 -18.59 6.76 21.97
CA ALA A 61 -19.51 5.79 21.38
C ALA A 61 -20.14 6.40 20.12
N VAL A 62 -20.15 5.66 19.03
CA VAL A 62 -20.61 6.14 17.72
C VAL A 62 -22.06 5.71 17.51
N ALA A 63 -22.93 6.67 17.24
CA ALA A 63 -24.36 6.44 17.02
C ALA A 63 -24.69 6.01 15.59
N GLY A 64 -23.82 6.31 14.62
CA GLY A 64 -23.95 5.93 13.21
C GLY A 64 -24.47 7.05 12.30
N ALA A 65 -24.95 8.17 12.87
CA ALA A 65 -25.47 9.31 12.13
C ALA A 65 -24.51 10.52 12.14
N GLU A 66 -23.38 10.43 12.83
CA GLU A 66 -22.43 11.54 12.92
C GLU A 66 -21.65 11.75 11.63
N ASP A 67 -21.45 13.01 11.27
CA ASP A 67 -20.72 13.43 10.09
C ASP A 67 -19.20 13.47 10.35
N PHE A 68 -18.58 12.31 10.30
CA PHE A 68 -17.14 12.20 10.45
C PHE A 68 -16.33 12.68 9.23
N VAL A 69 -16.94 12.89 8.07
CA VAL A 69 -16.21 13.39 6.89
C VAL A 69 -15.94 14.89 6.97
N HIS A 70 -16.80 15.65 7.66
CA HIS A 70 -16.57 17.06 8.02
C HIS A 70 -15.98 17.25 9.44
N GLY A 71 -15.82 16.16 10.18
CA GLY A 71 -15.09 16.13 11.44
C GLY A 71 -15.97 16.21 12.69
N VAL A 72 -15.65 15.37 13.67
CA VAL A 72 -16.40 15.27 14.92
C VAL A 72 -15.46 15.39 16.12
N ARG A 73 -15.87 16.17 17.12
CA ARG A 73 -15.20 16.25 18.43
C ARG A 73 -15.44 14.95 19.20
N VAL A 74 -14.43 14.09 19.28
CA VAL A 74 -14.52 12.78 19.95
C VAL A 74 -14.02 12.79 21.39
N ALA A 75 -13.19 13.76 21.76
CA ALA A 75 -12.71 13.88 23.13
C ALA A 75 -12.51 15.33 23.55
N ASP A 76 -12.99 15.65 24.75
CA ASP A 76 -12.50 16.76 25.54
C ASP A 76 -11.63 16.20 26.66
N VAL A 77 -10.31 16.33 26.48
CA VAL A 77 -9.35 15.86 27.47
C VAL A 77 -9.24 16.90 28.60
N GLY A 78 -9.61 18.17 28.41
CA GLY A 78 -9.42 19.22 29.41
C GLY A 78 -7.96 19.36 29.86
N GLU A 79 -7.72 19.69 31.14
CA GLU A 79 -6.41 20.06 31.70
C GLU A 79 -5.28 19.00 31.54
N VAL A 80 -4.58 19.04 30.41
CA VAL A 80 -3.35 18.28 30.15
C VAL A 80 -2.14 19.16 30.50
N GLY A 81 -1.14 18.58 31.17
CA GLY A 81 0.10 19.34 31.45
C GLY A 81 0.78 19.81 30.16
N THR A 82 1.50 20.92 30.20
CA THR A 82 2.30 21.43 29.07
C THR A 82 3.50 20.53 28.73
N GLY A 83 4.09 20.75 27.55
CA GLY A 83 5.20 20.01 26.97
C GLY A 83 4.76 18.96 25.93
N ARG A 84 5.73 18.13 25.49
CA ARG A 84 5.52 17.09 24.47
C ARG A 84 4.48 16.05 24.91
N ARG A 85 3.51 15.74 24.05
CA ARG A 85 2.45 14.75 24.24
C ARG A 85 2.29 13.90 22.99
N PHE A 86 1.85 12.67 23.21
CA PHE A 86 1.47 11.73 22.18
C PHE A 86 -0.02 11.45 22.33
N VAL A 87 -0.79 11.80 21.30
CA VAL A 87 -2.24 11.62 21.24
C VAL A 87 -2.52 10.53 20.22
N ARG A 88 -2.94 9.34 20.67
CA ARG A 88 -3.30 8.23 19.78
C ARG A 88 -4.81 8.09 19.72
N VAL A 89 -5.34 8.07 18.51
CA VAL A 89 -6.74 7.80 18.23
C VAL A 89 -6.85 6.46 17.53
N ARG A 90 -7.76 5.60 17.98
CA ARG A 90 -8.03 4.29 17.39
C ARG A 90 -9.53 4.13 17.12
N LEU A 91 -9.87 3.78 15.88
CA LEU A 91 -11.19 3.31 15.50
C LEU A 91 -11.32 1.83 15.90
N ARG A 92 -12.43 1.49 16.55
CA ARG A 92 -12.76 0.14 17.01
C ARG A 92 -14.09 -0.33 16.42
N ASP A 93 -14.11 -1.54 15.90
CA ASP A 93 -15.34 -2.18 15.43
C ASP A 93 -16.28 -2.59 16.60
N ALA A 94 -17.43 -3.18 16.28
CA ALA A 94 -18.40 -3.67 17.26
C ALA A 94 -17.82 -4.74 18.22
N ALA A 95 -16.80 -5.49 17.78
CA ALA A 95 -16.11 -6.50 18.58
C ALA A 95 -14.96 -5.92 19.43
N GLY A 96 -14.63 -4.63 19.26
CA GLY A 96 -13.51 -3.96 19.94
C GLY A 96 -12.15 -4.14 19.25
N VAL A 97 -12.13 -4.68 18.02
CA VAL A 97 -10.91 -4.83 17.22
C VAL A 97 -10.49 -3.47 16.68
N HIS A 98 -9.18 -3.20 16.71
CA HIS A 98 -8.60 -2.01 16.08
C HIS A 98 -8.57 -2.18 14.57
N ILE A 99 -9.21 -1.27 13.84
CA ILE A 99 -9.27 -1.32 12.37
C ILE A 99 -8.43 -0.24 11.69
N ALA A 100 -8.29 0.92 12.34
CA ALA A 100 -7.49 2.04 11.86
C ALA A 100 -7.20 3.00 13.02
N GLY A 101 -6.16 3.82 12.89
CA GLY A 101 -5.82 4.82 13.88
C GLY A 101 -4.61 5.64 13.48
N ARG A 102 -4.34 6.66 14.29
CA ARG A 102 -3.21 7.55 14.08
C ARG A 102 -2.69 8.09 15.41
N THR A 103 -1.40 8.35 15.48
CA THR A 103 -0.75 9.07 16.58
C THR A 103 -0.32 10.46 16.13
N LEU A 104 -0.71 11.48 16.90
CA LEU A 104 -0.19 12.84 16.79
C LEU A 104 0.84 13.10 17.88
N GLU A 105 1.99 13.60 17.49
CA GLU A 105 2.97 14.18 18.41
C GLU A 105 2.85 15.70 18.43
N VAL A 106 2.57 16.27 19.59
CA VAL A 106 2.36 17.72 19.76
C VAL A 106 3.09 18.24 20.98
N THR A 107 3.58 19.48 20.93
CA THR A 107 4.07 20.20 22.11
C THR A 107 3.02 21.19 22.57
N LEU A 108 2.45 20.94 23.75
CA LEU A 108 1.39 21.77 24.31
C LEU A 108 1.97 22.92 25.14
N ASP A 109 1.77 24.16 24.73
CA ASP A 109 2.11 25.37 25.49
C ASP A 109 0.89 26.25 25.80
N ARG A 110 -0.19 26.07 25.05
CA ARG A 110 -1.52 26.70 25.19
C ARG A 110 -2.62 25.68 24.88
N THR A 111 -3.88 26.08 25.05
CA THR A 111 -5.04 25.27 24.64
C THR A 111 -4.93 24.88 23.17
N PHE A 112 -5.18 23.62 22.87
CA PHE A 112 -4.94 23.03 21.55
C PHE A 112 -6.11 22.14 21.12
N ALA A 113 -6.56 22.34 19.89
CA ALA A 113 -7.50 21.44 19.22
C ALA A 113 -6.71 20.57 18.24
N ALA A 114 -6.64 19.27 18.52
CA ALA A 114 -5.98 18.29 17.67
C ALA A 114 -6.97 17.71 16.68
N THR A 115 -6.75 17.88 15.38
CA THR A 115 -7.53 17.24 14.32
C THR A 115 -6.73 16.09 13.73
N LEU A 116 -7.27 14.88 13.78
CA LEU A 116 -6.63 13.69 13.20
C LEU A 116 -7.47 13.16 12.04
N LEU A 117 -6.89 13.17 10.84
CA LEU A 117 -7.45 12.49 9.67
C LEU A 117 -7.06 11.01 9.69
N ILE A 118 -8.05 10.11 9.70
CA ILE A 118 -7.88 8.65 9.68
C ILE A 118 -8.65 8.11 8.47
N ALA A 119 -8.00 8.08 7.31
CA ALA A 119 -8.64 7.69 6.06
C ALA A 119 -8.64 6.16 5.82
N ARG A 120 -9.61 5.65 5.08
CA ARG A 120 -9.74 4.24 4.67
C ARG A 120 -8.66 3.84 3.68
N SER A 121 -8.14 4.80 2.93
CA SER A 121 -6.95 4.63 2.08
C SER A 121 -5.71 4.16 2.85
N CYS A 122 -5.66 4.35 4.17
CA CYS A 122 -4.58 3.85 5.03
C CYS A 122 -4.73 2.39 5.46
N ARG A 123 -5.81 1.68 5.10
CA ARG A 123 -6.11 0.30 5.58
C ARG A 123 -4.96 -0.68 5.36
N ASP A 124 -4.30 -0.60 4.21
CA ASP A 124 -3.23 -1.52 3.80
C ASP A 124 -1.86 -0.83 3.70
N VAL A 125 -1.73 0.37 4.28
CA VAL A 125 -0.49 1.15 4.26
C VAL A 125 0.29 0.92 5.54
N ALA A 126 1.47 0.32 5.41
CA ALA A 126 2.40 0.14 6.53
C ALA A 126 3.37 1.33 6.61
N CYS A 127 3.30 2.09 7.71
CA CYS A 127 4.22 3.18 8.02
C CYS A 127 5.10 2.83 9.23
N PRO A 128 6.42 3.06 9.17
CA PRO A 128 7.18 3.52 8.01
C PRO A 128 7.19 2.50 6.87
N ALA A 129 7.24 2.98 5.63
CA ALA A 129 7.36 2.10 4.47
C ALA A 129 8.64 1.22 4.58
N PRO A 130 8.68 -0.01 4.04
CA PRO A 130 9.79 -0.95 4.21
C PRO A 130 11.20 -0.43 3.82
N ALA A 131 11.28 0.63 3.03
CA ALA A 131 12.51 1.35 2.68
C ALA A 131 12.34 2.89 2.79
N GLY A 132 11.32 3.35 3.52
CA GLY A 132 11.01 4.75 3.74
C GLY A 132 11.81 5.35 4.89
N ALA A 133 11.69 6.67 5.04
CA ALA A 133 12.30 7.38 6.16
C ALA A 133 11.60 6.99 7.48
N PRO A 134 12.34 6.60 8.53
CA PRO A 134 11.76 6.07 9.77
C PRO A 134 10.91 7.07 10.54
N GLU A 135 11.11 8.36 10.33
CA GLU A 135 10.30 9.44 10.89
C GLU A 135 8.87 9.50 10.31
N LEU A 136 8.64 8.93 9.11
CA LEU A 136 7.32 8.89 8.47
C LEU A 136 6.54 7.66 8.96
N SER A 137 6.21 7.65 10.25
CA SER A 137 5.65 6.48 10.94
C SER A 137 4.13 6.44 11.05
N GLU A 138 3.43 7.45 10.53
CA GLU A 138 1.97 7.55 10.61
C GLU A 138 1.37 7.63 9.21
N CYS A 139 0.17 7.11 9.00
CA CYS A 139 -0.51 7.21 7.70
C CYS A 139 -1.56 8.33 7.70
N GLN A 140 -1.57 9.13 6.65
CA GLN A 140 -2.64 10.08 6.35
C GLN A 140 -3.01 9.97 4.87
N ALA A 141 -4.28 9.65 4.61
CA ALA A 141 -4.83 9.55 3.25
C ALA A 141 -4.05 8.63 2.29
N GLY A 142 -3.40 7.58 2.79
CA GLY A 142 -2.64 6.62 1.99
C GLY A 142 -1.14 6.93 1.89
N GLU A 143 -0.68 8.06 2.43
CA GLU A 143 0.73 8.43 2.47
C GLU A 143 1.32 8.34 3.89
N CYS A 144 2.58 7.91 3.98
CA CYS A 144 3.30 7.94 5.25
C CYS A 144 3.81 9.36 5.54
N ILE A 145 3.41 9.90 6.68
CA ILE A 145 3.71 11.23 7.18
C ILE A 145 4.42 11.17 8.53
N ASP A 146 5.04 12.27 8.93
CA ASP A 146 5.62 12.41 10.26
C ASP A 146 4.50 12.55 11.32
N PRO A 147 4.60 11.90 12.50
CA PRO A 147 3.62 12.03 13.59
C PRO A 147 3.34 13.48 14.02
N ARG A 148 4.23 14.42 13.72
CA ARG A 148 4.08 15.84 14.02
C ARG A 148 3.25 16.59 12.96
N CYS A 149 2.79 15.94 11.89
CA CYS A 149 1.89 16.57 10.93
C CYS A 149 0.58 16.98 11.61
N SER A 150 0.29 18.28 11.58
CA SER A 150 -0.96 18.87 12.06
C SER A 150 -1.23 20.19 11.34
N PRO A 151 -2.45 20.76 11.45
CA PRO A 151 -2.73 22.11 10.93
C PRO A 151 -1.81 23.20 11.52
N SER A 152 -1.27 22.99 12.73
CA SER A 152 -0.34 23.91 13.38
C SER A 152 1.12 23.73 12.98
N THR A 153 1.42 22.63 12.30
CA THR A 153 2.77 22.21 11.89
C THR A 153 2.72 21.54 10.51
N PRO A 154 2.26 22.29 9.48
CA PRO A 154 2.01 21.76 8.14
C PRO A 154 3.28 21.31 7.41
N GLU A 155 4.46 21.76 7.84
CA GLU A 155 5.75 21.36 7.26
C GLU A 155 6.09 19.88 7.44
N PHE A 156 5.43 19.21 8.39
CA PHE A 156 5.55 17.76 8.61
C PHE A 156 4.48 16.97 7.84
N CYS A 157 3.53 17.67 7.21
CA CYS A 157 2.53 17.07 6.35
C CYS A 157 3.07 16.91 4.93
N GLY A 158 2.62 15.87 4.24
CA GLY A 158 2.83 15.73 2.80
C GLY A 158 2.09 16.81 2.01
N PRO A 159 2.34 16.92 0.70
CA PRO A 159 1.54 17.79 -0.17
C PRO A 159 0.06 17.38 -0.14
N ALA A 160 -0.85 18.35 -0.23
CA ALA A 160 -2.27 18.06 -0.42
C ALA A 160 -2.47 17.42 -1.80
N PRO A 161 -3.05 16.21 -1.89
CA PRO A 161 -3.23 15.53 -3.17
C PRO A 161 -4.35 16.12 -4.05
N CYS A 162 -5.22 16.97 -3.51
CA CYS A 162 -6.33 17.57 -4.25
C CYS A 162 -6.65 18.99 -3.79
N ASP A 163 -7.09 19.83 -4.74
CA ASP A 163 -7.78 21.09 -4.48
C ASP A 163 -9.26 21.00 -4.90
N GLU A 164 -9.58 20.10 -5.85
CA GLU A 164 -10.95 19.84 -6.32
C GLU A 164 -11.22 18.33 -6.50
N ASN A 165 -12.50 17.95 -6.62
CA ASN A 165 -12.90 16.54 -6.75
C ASN A 165 -12.28 15.84 -7.97
N ALA A 166 -11.95 16.59 -9.02
CA ALA A 166 -11.35 16.05 -10.24
C ALA A 166 -9.89 15.59 -10.06
N ASP A 167 -9.20 16.08 -9.03
CA ASP A 167 -7.84 15.64 -8.68
C ASP A 167 -7.84 14.25 -8.03
N CYS A 168 -9.00 13.84 -7.50
CA CYS A 168 -9.14 12.58 -6.81
C CYS A 168 -9.35 11.40 -7.79
N PRO A 169 -8.77 10.22 -7.48
CA PRO A 169 -8.97 9.04 -8.31
C PRO A 169 -10.46 8.68 -8.47
N ALA A 170 -10.90 8.56 -9.73
CA ALA A 170 -12.27 8.19 -10.05
C ALA A 170 -12.65 6.75 -9.63
N VAL A 171 -11.65 5.91 -9.36
CA VAL A 171 -11.84 4.53 -8.87
C VAL A 171 -10.83 4.23 -7.77
N SER A 172 -11.29 3.61 -6.70
CA SER A 172 -10.48 3.15 -5.58
C SER A 172 -10.81 1.70 -5.25
N THR A 173 -9.85 0.95 -4.73
CA THR A 173 -10.06 -0.44 -4.27
C THR A 173 -10.74 -0.52 -2.90
N TYR A 174 -10.86 0.61 -2.19
CA TYR A 174 -11.44 0.71 -0.85
C TYR A 174 -12.66 1.64 -0.79
N CYS A 175 -13.07 2.21 -1.91
CA CYS A 175 -14.24 3.05 -2.04
C CYS A 175 -14.99 2.66 -3.30
N ASP A 176 -16.27 2.31 -3.16
CA ASP A 176 -17.13 1.88 -4.27
C ASP A 176 -17.70 3.07 -5.05
N VAL A 177 -17.49 4.29 -4.55
CA VAL A 177 -17.84 5.56 -5.17
C VAL A 177 -16.59 6.36 -5.53
N ALA A 178 -16.76 7.42 -6.33
CA ALA A 178 -15.68 8.35 -6.62
C ALA A 178 -15.24 9.06 -5.33
N LEU A 179 -13.93 9.28 -5.19
CA LEU A 179 -13.40 10.02 -4.05
C LEU A 179 -13.66 11.51 -4.21
N THR A 180 -14.03 12.17 -3.12
CA THR A 180 -14.28 13.62 -3.06
C THR A 180 -13.11 14.29 -2.36
N CYS A 181 -12.75 15.49 -2.80
CA CYS A 181 -11.71 16.26 -2.13
C CYS A 181 -12.29 16.85 -0.83
N GLY A 182 -11.81 16.38 0.31
CA GLY A 182 -12.22 16.90 1.61
C GLY A 182 -11.61 18.26 1.91
N GLU A 183 -12.16 18.96 2.90
CA GLU A 183 -11.70 20.31 3.30
C GLU A 183 -10.22 20.38 3.71
N THR A 184 -9.64 19.24 4.08
CA THR A 184 -8.21 19.12 4.42
C THR A 184 -7.31 18.94 3.20
N GLY A 185 -7.84 19.00 1.98
CA GLY A 185 -7.11 18.79 0.73
C GLY A 185 -6.76 17.33 0.45
N HIS A 186 -7.50 16.38 1.03
CA HIS A 186 -7.27 14.94 0.88
C HIS A 186 -8.50 14.24 0.29
N CYS A 187 -8.26 13.25 -0.57
CA CYS A 187 -9.32 12.47 -1.19
C CYS A 187 -9.93 11.48 -0.19
N LEU A 188 -11.24 11.61 0.04
CA LEU A 188 -12.01 10.82 1.00
C LEU A 188 -13.16 10.09 0.33
N CYS A 189 -13.50 8.92 0.85
CA CYS A 189 -14.66 8.16 0.42
C CYS A 189 -15.95 8.75 1.02
N VAL A 190 -16.63 9.60 0.26
CA VAL A 190 -17.92 10.17 0.67
C VAL A 190 -19.00 9.41 -0.09
N ASP A 191 -19.69 8.50 0.61
CA ASP A 191 -20.90 7.91 0.06
C ASP A 191 -21.98 9.00 0.09
N ASP A 192 -22.48 9.44 -1.08
CA ASP A 192 -23.54 10.46 -1.24
C ASP A 192 -24.91 10.07 -0.64
N ALA A 193 -24.94 9.19 0.37
CA ALA A 193 -26.15 8.80 1.11
C ALA A 193 -26.45 9.70 2.32
N VAL A 194 -25.64 10.74 2.59
CA VAL A 194 -26.00 11.80 3.54
C VAL A 194 -25.62 13.13 2.92
N VAL A 195 -26.58 13.73 2.22
CA VAL A 195 -26.61 15.18 2.08
C VAL A 195 -27.16 15.70 3.41
N PRO A 196 -26.37 16.23 4.36
CA PRO A 196 -26.93 17.25 5.21
C PRO A 196 -27.17 18.43 4.28
N ASP A 197 -28.44 18.80 4.10
CA ASP A 197 -28.82 20.03 3.43
C ASP A 197 -27.84 21.14 3.82
N ALA A 198 -27.11 21.62 2.82
CA ALA A 198 -26.53 22.95 2.88
C ALA A 198 -27.72 23.89 2.97
N GLY A 199 -28.14 24.18 4.20
CA GLY A 199 -29.16 25.18 4.46
C GLY A 199 -28.74 26.49 3.80
N PRO A 200 -29.61 27.11 2.98
CA PRO A 200 -29.47 28.52 2.75
C PRO A 200 -29.96 29.23 4.01
N ASP A 201 -29.02 29.64 4.87
CA ASP A 201 -29.25 30.78 5.75
C ASP A 201 -29.48 32.02 4.89
N VAL A 202 -30.74 32.27 4.54
CA VAL A 202 -31.27 33.60 4.31
C VAL A 202 -32.57 33.69 5.11
N GLY A 203 -32.43 34.25 6.31
CA GLY A 203 -33.56 34.50 7.17
C GLY A 203 -34.47 35.62 6.68
N ILE A 204 -35.49 35.82 7.53
CA ILE A 204 -36.33 37.00 7.70
C ILE A 204 -37.40 37.22 6.62
N ASP A 205 -38.60 36.66 6.85
CA ASP A 205 -39.80 37.45 7.15
C ASP A 205 -41.02 36.52 7.31
N ALA A 206 -41.38 36.24 8.57
CA ALA A 206 -42.76 35.89 8.89
C ALA A 206 -43.50 37.20 9.16
N PRO A 207 -44.47 37.63 8.33
CA PRO A 207 -45.46 38.57 8.79
C PRO A 207 -46.52 37.78 9.55
N THR A 208 -46.55 37.98 10.87
CA THR A 208 -47.77 37.76 11.64
C THR A 208 -48.75 38.86 11.23
N ASP A 209 -49.62 38.61 10.25
CA ASP A 209 -50.72 39.52 9.91
C ASP A 209 -52.04 39.04 10.53
N THR A 210 -52.46 39.76 11.56
CA THR A 210 -53.78 39.61 12.17
C THR A 210 -54.83 40.41 11.37
N GLY A 211 -55.41 39.76 10.35
CA GLY A 211 -56.82 39.88 9.87
C GLY A 211 -57.12 40.81 8.68
N PRO A 212 -58.35 40.81 8.10
CA PRO A 212 -59.44 39.84 8.13
C PRO A 212 -59.93 39.46 6.70
N SER A 213 -59.68 38.23 6.25
CA SER A 213 -60.54 37.42 5.37
C SER A 213 -59.73 36.27 4.76
N CYS A 214 -59.09 35.46 5.60
CA CYS A 214 -58.67 34.17 5.09
C CYS A 214 -59.91 33.26 5.12
N PRO A 215 -60.24 32.58 4.00
CA PRO A 215 -61.21 31.50 4.01
C PRO A 215 -60.85 30.47 5.11
N THR A 216 -61.80 29.61 5.46
CA THR A 216 -61.59 28.55 6.47
C THR A 216 -61.24 27.21 5.83
N THR A 217 -60.82 27.26 4.57
CA THR A 217 -60.57 26.10 3.73
C THR A 217 -59.66 26.53 2.59
N GLU A 218 -58.60 25.78 2.39
CA GLU A 218 -57.66 25.97 1.29
C GLU A 218 -58.36 25.90 -0.07
N THR A 219 -58.14 26.91 -0.91
CA THR A 219 -58.84 27.03 -2.20
C THR A 219 -58.01 26.55 -3.39
N ALA A 220 -56.68 26.60 -3.29
CA ALA A 220 -55.75 26.13 -4.30
C ALA A 220 -54.70 25.18 -3.69
N CYS A 221 -54.88 23.88 -3.89
CA CYS A 221 -54.02 22.87 -3.25
C CYS A 221 -52.67 22.59 -3.94
N THR A 222 -52.21 23.43 -4.88
CA THR A 222 -50.99 23.18 -5.67
C THR A 222 -50.24 24.45 -6.12
N ASP A 223 -50.53 25.63 -5.54
CA ASP A 223 -49.96 26.90 -5.99
C ASP A 223 -48.85 27.47 -5.08
N GLY A 224 -48.53 26.77 -3.99
CA GLY A 224 -47.44 27.11 -3.07
C GLY A 224 -47.82 28.19 -2.05
N LEU A 225 -49.11 28.54 -1.94
CA LEU A 225 -49.62 29.55 -1.03
C LEU A 225 -50.43 28.91 0.11
N ASP A 226 -50.63 29.70 1.17
CA ASP A 226 -51.48 29.39 2.32
C ASP A 226 -52.73 30.26 2.15
N ASP A 227 -53.70 29.79 1.36
CA ASP A 227 -54.90 30.56 1.02
C ASP A 227 -55.79 30.80 2.24
N ASP A 228 -55.76 29.90 3.22
CA ASP A 228 -56.63 29.90 4.40
C ASP A 228 -55.95 30.43 5.69
N CYS A 229 -54.64 30.68 5.60
CA CYS A 229 -53.78 31.33 6.58
C CYS A 229 -53.63 30.55 7.90
N ASP A 230 -53.78 29.24 7.90
CA ASP A 230 -53.60 28.41 9.08
C ASP A 230 -52.12 27.99 9.34
N GLY A 231 -51.24 28.31 8.38
CA GLY A 231 -49.80 28.05 8.41
C GLY A 231 -49.38 26.78 7.69
N LEU A 232 -50.31 26.08 7.03
CA LEU A 232 -50.06 24.97 6.13
C LEU A 232 -50.30 25.41 4.68
N THR A 233 -49.73 24.70 3.71
CA THR A 233 -49.77 25.09 2.29
C THR A 233 -49.97 23.85 1.43
N ASP A 234 -50.81 23.93 0.40
CA ASP A 234 -51.03 22.86 -0.59
C ASP A 234 -51.32 21.48 0.04
N CYS A 235 -50.66 20.41 -0.42
CA CYS A 235 -50.84 19.07 0.12
C CYS A 235 -50.43 18.93 1.60
N ALA A 236 -49.67 19.87 2.16
CA ALA A 236 -49.35 19.89 3.59
C ALA A 236 -50.53 20.38 4.45
N ASP A 237 -51.55 20.96 3.83
CA ASP A 237 -52.80 21.38 4.44
C ASP A 237 -53.80 20.23 4.52
N ASP A 238 -54.45 20.08 5.69
CA ASP A 238 -55.46 19.05 5.95
C ASP A 238 -56.72 19.24 5.06
N ASP A 239 -57.04 20.46 4.65
CA ASP A 239 -58.18 20.78 3.79
C ASP A 239 -57.97 20.35 2.33
N CYS A 240 -56.72 20.10 1.94
CA CYS A 240 -56.34 19.62 0.62
C CYS A 240 -56.33 18.10 0.46
N LEU A 241 -56.68 17.35 1.52
CA LEU A 241 -56.67 15.89 1.50
C LEU A 241 -57.50 15.31 0.34
N GLY A 242 -56.83 14.59 -0.56
CA GLY A 242 -57.44 13.96 -1.74
C GLY A 242 -57.66 14.88 -2.95
N ALA A 243 -57.23 16.15 -2.88
CA ALA A 243 -57.12 17.02 -4.04
C ALA A 243 -56.11 16.46 -5.05
N GLY A 244 -56.31 16.77 -6.33
CA GLY A 244 -55.40 16.35 -7.40
C GLY A 244 -54.14 17.20 -7.39
N CYS A 245 -52.99 16.57 -7.52
CA CYS A 245 -51.68 17.21 -7.59
C CYS A 245 -50.81 16.50 -8.64
N ASP A 246 -49.58 16.98 -8.83
CA ASP A 246 -48.56 16.39 -9.70
C ASP A 246 -47.22 16.53 -8.96
N ASP A 247 -46.57 15.41 -8.63
CA ASP A 247 -45.29 15.40 -7.93
C ASP A 247 -44.08 15.56 -8.88
N GLY A 248 -44.35 15.74 -10.18
CA GLY A 248 -43.37 15.93 -11.23
C GLY A 248 -42.73 14.63 -11.72
N PHE A 249 -43.17 13.46 -11.23
CA PHE A 249 -42.67 12.16 -11.65
C PHE A 249 -43.56 11.58 -12.78
N TYR A 250 -43.00 11.44 -13.98
CA TYR A 250 -43.65 10.86 -15.15
C TYR A 250 -44.16 9.43 -14.91
N CYS A 251 -43.47 8.67 -14.06
CA CYS A 251 -43.80 7.28 -13.78
C CYS A 251 -45.03 7.08 -12.87
N THR A 252 -45.54 8.15 -12.27
CA THR A 252 -46.81 8.21 -11.54
C THR A 252 -47.79 9.07 -12.33
N THR A 253 -49.09 8.75 -12.23
CA THR A 253 -50.13 9.60 -12.81
C THR A 253 -51.31 9.61 -11.85
N ASN A 254 -52.04 10.72 -11.86
CA ASN A 254 -53.25 10.91 -11.06
C ASN A 254 -52.94 11.03 -9.55
N ASP A 255 -51.87 11.77 -9.24
CA ASP A 255 -51.38 11.98 -7.88
C ASP A 255 -52.39 12.78 -7.06
N ARG A 256 -52.40 12.48 -5.76
CA ARG A 256 -53.30 13.12 -4.80
C ARG A 256 -52.56 13.54 -3.55
N CYS A 257 -53.05 14.61 -2.92
CA CYS A 257 -52.54 15.02 -1.61
C CYS A 257 -52.90 13.97 -0.55
N GLY A 258 -51.87 13.43 0.11
CA GLY A 258 -51.96 12.46 1.20
C GLY A 258 -51.99 13.14 2.58
N GLY A 259 -52.37 12.38 3.61
CA GLY A 259 -52.41 12.88 5.00
C GLY A 259 -51.03 12.99 5.67
N ASP A 260 -49.96 12.75 4.92
CA ASP A 260 -48.56 12.94 5.30
C ASP A 260 -47.98 14.26 4.81
N GLY A 261 -48.81 15.09 4.16
CA GLY A 261 -48.41 16.39 3.63
C GLY A 261 -47.79 16.34 2.22
N GLY A 262 -47.72 15.15 1.62
CA GLY A 262 -47.10 14.91 0.32
C GLY A 262 -48.11 14.74 -0.82
N CYS A 263 -47.70 15.10 -2.02
CA CYS A 263 -48.37 14.67 -3.25
C CYS A 263 -47.89 13.24 -3.57
N SER A 264 -48.74 12.22 -3.43
CA SER A 264 -48.37 10.84 -3.76
C SER A 264 -49.58 9.97 -4.15
N ASP A 265 -49.43 9.09 -5.14
CA ASP A 265 -50.33 7.94 -5.37
C ASP A 265 -49.55 6.65 -5.73
N THR A 266 -50.31 5.56 -5.82
CA THR A 266 -49.98 4.16 -5.58
C THR A 266 -50.16 3.28 -6.82
N ASN A 267 -50.25 3.86 -8.02
CA ASN A 267 -50.56 3.12 -9.23
C ASN A 267 -49.52 3.33 -10.35
N PRO A 268 -48.58 2.39 -10.56
CA PRO A 268 -47.59 2.51 -11.63
C PRO A 268 -48.27 2.39 -13.01
N THR A 269 -47.90 3.28 -13.94
CA THR A 269 -48.40 3.29 -15.33
C THR A 269 -47.75 2.23 -16.22
N CYS A 270 -46.54 1.75 -15.88
CA CYS A 270 -45.86 0.70 -16.62
C CYS A 270 -45.98 -0.66 -15.88
N PRO A 271 -46.29 -1.77 -16.56
CA PRO A 271 -46.33 -3.10 -15.92
C PRO A 271 -44.96 -3.68 -15.53
N MET A 272 -43.84 -3.01 -15.87
CA MET A 272 -42.47 -3.57 -15.75
C MET A 272 -41.43 -2.54 -15.25
N PHE A 273 -40.90 -1.65 -16.10
CA PHE A 273 -39.87 -0.65 -15.75
C PHE A 273 -40.14 0.68 -16.47
N CYS A 274 -40.12 1.77 -15.72
CA CYS A 274 -40.32 3.14 -16.18
C CYS A 274 -39.02 3.92 -15.97
N ASN A 275 -38.51 4.60 -17.01
CA ASN A 275 -37.31 5.42 -16.91
C ASN A 275 -37.70 6.90 -16.79
N GLU A 276 -37.58 7.42 -15.58
CA GLU A 276 -37.89 8.81 -15.23
C GLU A 276 -36.99 9.81 -15.98
N ALA A 277 -35.72 9.45 -16.22
CA ALA A 277 -34.76 10.33 -16.88
C ALA A 277 -35.03 10.54 -18.38
N THR A 278 -35.81 9.65 -19.01
CA THR A 278 -36.13 9.69 -20.45
C THR A 278 -37.62 9.79 -20.74
N SER A 279 -38.47 9.80 -19.71
CA SER A 279 -39.94 9.80 -19.82
C SER A 279 -40.48 8.68 -20.73
N SER A 280 -39.95 7.46 -20.62
CA SER A 280 -40.29 6.29 -21.49
C SER A 280 -40.42 4.95 -20.74
N CYS A 281 -41.29 4.03 -21.22
CA CYS A 281 -41.27 2.61 -20.84
C CYS A 281 -40.49 1.83 -21.94
N GLU A 282 -39.41 1.09 -21.63
CA GLU A 282 -38.52 0.47 -22.65
C GLU A 282 -38.25 -1.04 -22.45
N GLU A 283 -38.26 -1.83 -23.54
CA GLU A 283 -37.74 -3.23 -23.67
C GLU A 283 -36.58 -3.25 -24.69
N CYS A 284 -35.59 -4.16 -24.56
CA CYS A 284 -34.57 -4.32 -25.62
C CYS A 284 -35.05 -5.22 -26.76
N THR A 285 -34.74 -4.85 -28.00
CA THR A 285 -35.07 -5.64 -29.21
C THR A 285 -33.83 -6.03 -30.02
N ALA A 286 -32.71 -5.33 -29.79
CA ALA A 286 -31.42 -5.60 -30.39
C ALA A 286 -30.27 -5.35 -29.38
N ASN A 287 -29.10 -5.93 -29.64
CA ASN A 287 -27.92 -5.75 -28.78
C ASN A 287 -27.47 -4.28 -28.64
N ALA A 288 -27.77 -3.44 -29.64
CA ALA A 288 -27.42 -2.03 -29.63
C ALA A 288 -28.18 -1.23 -28.56
N ASP A 289 -29.35 -1.72 -28.15
CA ASP A 289 -30.18 -1.10 -27.11
C ASP A 289 -29.54 -1.27 -25.71
N CYS A 290 -28.60 -2.21 -25.57
CA CYS A 290 -27.93 -2.56 -24.31
C CYS A 290 -26.59 -1.83 -24.10
N GLY A 291 -26.25 -0.87 -24.97
CA GLY A 291 -25.00 -0.12 -24.91
C GLY A 291 -23.86 -0.72 -25.75
N ALA A 292 -22.69 -0.07 -25.69
CA ALA A 292 -21.53 -0.46 -26.48
C ALA A 292 -20.61 -1.45 -25.73
N PRO A 293 -19.85 -2.32 -26.43
CA PRO A 293 -18.84 -3.16 -25.80
C PRO A 293 -17.79 -2.35 -25.05
N GLY A 294 -17.47 -2.77 -23.84
CA GLY A 294 -16.45 -2.16 -22.99
C GLY A 294 -15.15 -2.97 -22.99
N THR A 295 -14.01 -2.28 -22.89
CA THR A 295 -12.74 -2.94 -22.58
C THR A 295 -12.20 -2.42 -21.26
N GLY A 296 -11.95 -3.32 -20.31
CA GLY A 296 -11.31 -3.00 -19.04
C GLY A 296 -9.83 -2.65 -19.20
N ALA A 297 -9.24 -2.17 -18.10
CA ALA A 297 -7.81 -1.91 -18.04
C ALA A 297 -7.00 -3.21 -18.22
N TRP A 298 -5.79 -3.06 -18.77
CA TRP A 298 -4.83 -4.15 -18.76
C TRP A 298 -4.37 -4.45 -17.34
N GLY A 299 -4.42 -5.72 -16.95
CA GLY A 299 -3.80 -6.19 -15.72
C GLY A 299 -2.28 -6.06 -15.74
N SER A 300 -1.66 -6.37 -14.60
CA SER A 300 -0.21 -6.32 -14.44
C SER A 300 0.51 -7.20 -15.47
N CYS A 301 1.66 -6.72 -15.92
CA CYS A 301 2.52 -7.49 -16.80
C CYS A 301 3.12 -8.68 -16.04
N GLY A 302 2.89 -9.90 -16.53
CA GLY A 302 3.35 -11.15 -15.91
C GLY A 302 3.83 -12.16 -16.95
N GLY A 303 3.95 -13.43 -16.56
CA GLY A 303 4.30 -14.51 -17.51
C GLY A 303 5.76 -14.52 -17.98
N PHE A 304 6.69 -13.92 -17.23
CA PHE A 304 8.11 -13.85 -17.58
C PHE A 304 8.88 -15.18 -17.44
N GLY A 305 8.24 -16.27 -17.02
CA GLY A 305 8.92 -17.56 -16.79
C GLY A 305 9.86 -17.55 -15.59
N ALA A 306 10.73 -18.56 -15.49
CA ALA A 306 11.64 -18.76 -14.36
C ALA A 306 12.94 -17.93 -14.45
N ASP A 307 13.24 -17.38 -15.63
CA ASP A 307 14.44 -16.56 -15.82
C ASP A 307 14.20 -15.13 -15.28
N PRO A 308 14.94 -14.70 -14.24
CA PRO A 308 14.80 -13.36 -13.67
C PRO A 308 15.14 -12.25 -14.68
N CYS A 309 15.89 -12.54 -15.73
CA CYS A 309 16.30 -11.58 -16.75
C CYS A 309 15.30 -11.43 -17.90
N ASN A 310 14.33 -12.34 -18.06
CA ASN A 310 13.37 -12.27 -19.16
C ASN A 310 12.58 -10.95 -19.14
N THR A 311 12.58 -10.25 -20.27
CA THR A 311 11.95 -8.93 -20.44
C THR A 311 10.58 -8.99 -21.10
N VAL A 312 10.16 -10.15 -21.61
CA VAL A 312 8.91 -10.32 -22.38
C VAL A 312 7.88 -11.05 -21.55
N GLY A 313 6.69 -10.44 -21.41
CA GLY A 313 5.58 -10.98 -20.65
C GLY A 313 4.24 -10.78 -21.35
N THR A 314 3.19 -11.26 -20.70
CA THR A 314 1.80 -11.09 -21.12
C THR A 314 0.98 -10.43 -20.02
N ARG A 315 -0.06 -9.72 -20.43
CA ARG A 315 -1.08 -9.11 -19.58
C ARG A 315 -2.46 -9.43 -20.14
N SER A 316 -3.46 -9.45 -19.28
CA SER A 316 -4.85 -9.77 -19.66
C SER A 316 -5.78 -8.63 -19.29
N ARG A 317 -6.85 -8.44 -20.06
CA ARG A 317 -7.96 -7.52 -19.72
C ARG A 317 -9.31 -8.15 -20.03
N THR A 318 -10.33 -7.71 -19.30
CA THR A 318 -11.71 -8.11 -19.55
C THR A 318 -12.31 -7.30 -20.68
N VAL A 319 -13.02 -7.96 -21.58
CA VAL A 319 -13.85 -7.33 -22.62
C VAL A 319 -15.29 -7.73 -22.34
N THR A 320 -16.15 -6.74 -22.17
CA THR A 320 -17.59 -6.93 -21.94
C THR A 320 -18.37 -6.60 -23.20
N THR A 321 -19.28 -7.48 -23.57
CA THR A 321 -20.16 -7.31 -24.72
C THR A 321 -21.60 -7.42 -24.22
N PRO A 322 -22.34 -6.30 -24.09
CA PRO A 322 -23.75 -6.36 -23.77
C PRO A 322 -24.54 -6.92 -24.95
N ARG A 323 -25.55 -7.74 -24.67
CA ARG A 323 -26.47 -8.29 -25.67
C ARG A 323 -27.90 -8.34 -25.13
N CYS A 324 -28.88 -8.29 -26.03
CA CYS A 324 -30.28 -8.47 -25.67
C CYS A 324 -30.63 -9.96 -25.69
N ASP A 325 -31.13 -10.46 -24.57
CA ASP A 325 -31.56 -11.85 -24.39
C ASP A 325 -33.00 -11.85 -23.84
N ALA A 326 -33.95 -12.28 -24.65
CA ALA A 326 -35.38 -12.34 -24.30
C ALA A 326 -35.95 -11.03 -23.69
N GLY A 327 -35.62 -9.88 -24.29
CA GLY A 327 -36.10 -8.57 -23.83
C GLY A 327 -35.31 -7.98 -22.65
N THR A 328 -34.28 -8.68 -22.17
CA THR A 328 -33.40 -8.25 -21.07
C THR A 328 -31.96 -8.07 -21.55
N CYS A 329 -31.30 -6.99 -21.15
CA CYS A 329 -29.88 -6.80 -21.44
C CYS A 329 -29.01 -7.67 -20.51
N VAL A 330 -28.19 -8.54 -21.09
CA VAL A 330 -27.21 -9.38 -20.40
C VAL A 330 -25.79 -9.02 -20.86
N VAL A 331 -24.79 -9.22 -20.00
CA VAL A 331 -23.39 -8.88 -20.30
C VAL A 331 -22.55 -10.15 -20.39
N ASP A 332 -22.00 -10.41 -21.58
CA ASP A 332 -21.01 -11.47 -21.78
C ASP A 332 -19.59 -10.92 -21.53
N SER A 333 -18.77 -11.63 -20.75
CA SER A 333 -17.39 -11.24 -20.48
C SER A 333 -16.38 -12.23 -21.07
N SER A 334 -15.34 -11.72 -21.73
CA SER A 334 -14.22 -12.51 -22.25
C SER A 334 -12.88 -11.91 -21.83
N SER A 335 -11.81 -12.71 -21.92
CA SER A 335 -10.44 -12.25 -21.62
C SER A 335 -9.65 -12.05 -22.91
N GLN A 336 -9.00 -10.89 -23.03
CA GLN A 336 -8.07 -10.58 -24.11
C GLN A 336 -6.65 -10.52 -23.56
N THR A 337 -5.70 -11.17 -24.24
CA THR A 337 -4.27 -11.17 -23.88
C THR A 337 -3.50 -10.18 -24.74
N GLY A 338 -2.53 -9.48 -24.14
CA GLY A 338 -1.64 -8.55 -24.81
C GLY A 338 -0.19 -8.74 -24.37
N ALA A 339 0.75 -8.36 -25.25
CA ALA A 339 2.17 -8.36 -24.92
C ALA A 339 2.53 -7.16 -24.01
N CYS A 340 3.55 -7.35 -23.20
CA CYS A 340 4.14 -6.30 -22.38
C CYS A 340 5.61 -6.60 -22.08
N SER A 341 6.34 -5.60 -21.60
CA SER A 341 7.77 -5.72 -21.32
C SER A 341 8.15 -5.12 -19.97
N ARG A 342 9.28 -5.58 -19.44
CA ARG A 342 9.92 -5.01 -18.24
C ARG A 342 11.41 -4.77 -18.48
N THR A 343 12.00 -3.87 -17.70
CA THR A 343 13.46 -3.75 -17.58
C THR A 343 13.95 -4.65 -16.44
N THR A 344 15.02 -5.40 -16.69
CA THR A 344 15.65 -6.28 -15.71
C THR A 344 17.09 -5.87 -15.40
N ASN A 345 17.61 -4.80 -16.02
CA ASN A 345 19.01 -4.42 -15.87
C ASN A 345 19.38 -4.19 -14.39
N GLY A 346 20.40 -4.90 -13.92
CA GLY A 346 20.86 -4.84 -12.52
C GLY A 346 20.11 -5.76 -11.54
N VAL A 347 19.09 -6.49 -11.99
CA VAL A 347 18.45 -7.55 -11.18
C VAL A 347 19.46 -8.68 -10.96
N ALA A 348 19.50 -9.24 -9.74
CA ALA A 348 20.33 -10.39 -9.43
C ALA A 348 19.85 -11.63 -10.20
N CYS A 349 20.79 -12.32 -10.82
CA CYS A 349 20.56 -13.59 -11.49
C CYS A 349 21.66 -14.59 -11.09
N ASN A 350 21.66 -15.77 -11.70
CA ASN A 350 22.76 -16.73 -11.55
C ASN A 350 22.97 -17.41 -12.91
N ASP A 351 24.17 -17.30 -13.47
CA ASP A 351 24.50 -17.89 -14.77
C ASP A 351 25.02 -19.34 -14.66
N GLY A 352 25.06 -19.88 -13.44
CA GLY A 352 25.58 -21.20 -13.09
C GLY A 352 27.11 -21.26 -13.01
N ASN A 353 27.83 -20.16 -13.26
CA ASN A 353 29.27 -20.09 -13.22
C ASN A 353 29.76 -19.33 -11.98
N ALA A 354 30.10 -20.10 -10.94
CA ALA A 354 30.63 -19.55 -9.69
C ALA A 354 31.95 -18.78 -9.81
N CYS A 355 32.62 -18.82 -10.98
CA CYS A 355 33.86 -18.07 -11.23
C CYS A 355 33.65 -16.67 -11.77
N THR A 356 32.41 -16.30 -12.04
CA THR A 356 32.02 -15.00 -12.53
C THR A 356 30.96 -14.44 -11.57
N GLY A 357 31.05 -13.16 -11.20
CA GLY A 357 30.11 -12.58 -10.23
C GLY A 357 30.52 -11.21 -9.69
N PRO A 358 29.57 -10.43 -9.13
CA PRO A 358 28.16 -10.78 -8.94
C PRO A 358 27.33 -10.78 -10.23
N ASP A 359 26.47 -11.78 -10.38
CA ASP A 359 25.65 -11.98 -11.57
C ASP A 359 24.49 -10.98 -11.60
N ARG A 360 24.35 -10.31 -12.75
CA ARG A 360 23.36 -9.25 -12.97
C ARG A 360 22.76 -9.38 -14.37
N CYS A 361 21.47 -9.13 -14.47
CA CYS A 361 20.82 -9.07 -15.77
C CYS A 361 21.31 -7.83 -16.55
N SER A 362 21.59 -8.01 -17.85
CA SER A 362 21.90 -6.94 -18.79
C SER A 362 21.37 -7.32 -20.17
N GLY A 363 20.50 -6.49 -20.74
CA GLY A 363 19.96 -6.73 -22.09
C GLY A 363 19.12 -8.01 -22.21
N GLY A 364 18.48 -8.45 -21.12
CA GLY A 364 17.66 -9.66 -21.08
C GLY A 364 18.42 -10.97 -20.87
N THR A 365 19.74 -10.92 -20.72
CA THR A 365 20.58 -12.08 -20.37
C THR A 365 21.26 -11.88 -19.02
N CYS A 366 21.49 -12.98 -18.31
CA CYS A 366 22.38 -12.96 -17.14
C CYS A 366 23.83 -12.85 -17.64
N SER A 367 24.51 -11.74 -17.34
CA SER A 367 25.89 -11.49 -17.82
C SER A 367 26.70 -10.67 -16.81
N ASN A 368 28.02 -10.82 -16.84
CA ASN A 368 28.86 -10.56 -15.67
C ASN A 368 29.98 -9.55 -15.95
N THR A 369 30.38 -8.82 -14.90
CA THR A 369 31.65 -8.06 -14.72
C THR A 369 32.81 -9.01 -14.32
N PRO A 370 34.10 -8.60 -14.40
CA PRO A 370 35.22 -9.55 -14.50
C PRO A 370 35.30 -10.58 -13.36
N ALA A 371 35.77 -11.77 -13.75
CA ALA A 371 35.85 -12.99 -12.98
C ALA A 371 36.43 -12.83 -11.57
N MET A 372 36.01 -13.70 -10.66
CA MET A 372 36.76 -13.97 -9.44
C MET A 372 38.25 -14.17 -9.77
N ALA A 373 39.12 -13.81 -8.84
CA ALA A 373 40.56 -13.97 -9.05
C ALA A 373 40.89 -15.40 -9.50
N GLU A 374 41.74 -15.53 -10.53
CA GLU A 374 42.24 -16.82 -10.99
C GLU A 374 42.73 -17.64 -9.78
N HIS A 375 42.44 -18.94 -9.77
CA HIS A 375 42.70 -19.86 -8.67
C HIS A 375 41.78 -19.75 -7.44
N SER A 376 40.72 -18.93 -7.47
CA SER A 376 39.70 -18.93 -6.42
C SER A 376 38.94 -20.25 -6.35
N VAL A 377 38.51 -20.66 -5.15
CA VAL A 377 37.64 -21.83 -4.97
C VAL A 377 36.24 -21.50 -5.48
N CYS A 378 35.69 -22.34 -6.35
CA CYS A 378 34.37 -22.12 -6.99
C CYS A 378 33.36 -23.24 -6.71
N GLY A 379 33.69 -24.19 -5.84
CA GLY A 379 32.85 -25.32 -5.50
C GLY A 379 33.46 -26.13 -4.38
N SER A 380 33.60 -27.44 -4.59
CA SER A 380 34.30 -28.35 -3.66
C SER A 380 35.80 -28.01 -3.53
N THR A 381 36.47 -28.64 -2.56
CA THR A 381 37.90 -28.44 -2.25
C THR A 381 38.83 -28.57 -3.46
N ASN A 382 38.42 -29.30 -4.50
CA ASN A 382 39.21 -29.57 -5.72
C ASN A 382 38.74 -28.77 -6.95
N GLN A 383 37.85 -27.79 -6.78
CA GLN A 383 37.39 -26.93 -7.88
C GLN A 383 38.00 -25.53 -7.78
N ARG A 384 38.53 -25.03 -8.89
CA ARG A 384 39.20 -23.73 -8.98
C ARG A 384 38.75 -22.97 -10.22
N CYS A 385 38.71 -21.64 -10.10
CA CYS A 385 38.52 -20.77 -11.24
C CYS A 385 39.76 -20.75 -12.10
N CYS A 386 39.66 -21.40 -13.26
CA CYS A 386 40.72 -21.45 -14.24
C CYS A 386 40.22 -20.86 -15.57
N GLY A 387 40.80 -19.74 -16.00
CA GLY A 387 40.38 -19.04 -17.21
C GLY A 387 38.91 -18.62 -17.19
N GLY A 388 38.38 -18.24 -16.02
CA GLY A 388 36.98 -17.84 -15.84
C GLY A 388 35.96 -18.98 -15.78
N SER A 389 36.39 -20.25 -15.85
CA SER A 389 35.52 -21.42 -15.68
C SER A 389 35.83 -22.17 -14.39
N CYS A 390 34.81 -22.74 -13.76
CA CYS A 390 35.01 -23.59 -12.59
C CYS A 390 35.48 -24.99 -13.01
N VAL A 391 36.76 -25.29 -12.80
CA VAL A 391 37.42 -26.52 -13.25
C VAL A 391 37.77 -27.41 -12.07
N ASN A 392 37.51 -28.72 -12.21
CA ASN A 392 37.99 -29.72 -11.26
C ASN A 392 39.45 -30.11 -11.55
N ILE A 393 40.36 -29.72 -10.66
CA ILE A 393 41.81 -29.87 -10.84
C ILE A 393 42.34 -31.29 -10.61
N THR A 394 41.49 -32.24 -10.20
CA THR A 394 41.87 -33.67 -10.08
C THR A 394 41.51 -34.50 -11.30
N THR A 395 40.62 -34.00 -12.16
CA THR A 395 40.14 -34.74 -13.34
C THR A 395 40.45 -34.03 -14.64
N SER A 396 40.68 -32.72 -14.61
CA SER A 396 41.02 -31.95 -15.81
C SER A 396 42.46 -32.21 -16.21
N THR A 397 42.69 -32.80 -17.37
CA THR A 397 44.04 -32.93 -17.94
C THR A 397 44.62 -31.59 -18.38
N ALA A 398 43.82 -30.53 -18.54
CA ALA A 398 44.30 -29.19 -18.88
C ALA A 398 44.69 -28.35 -17.65
N HIS A 399 44.23 -28.74 -16.46
CA HIS A 399 44.43 -28.01 -15.19
C HIS A 399 44.70 -28.98 -14.02
N CYS A 400 45.47 -30.03 -14.27
CA CYS A 400 45.79 -31.08 -13.33
C CYS A 400 46.77 -30.56 -12.26
N GLY A 401 46.34 -30.55 -10.99
CA GLY A 401 47.14 -29.95 -9.90
C GLY A 401 46.84 -28.47 -9.67
N GLY A 402 46.41 -27.74 -10.69
CA GLY A 402 46.10 -26.32 -10.59
C GLY A 402 45.89 -25.64 -11.94
N CYS A 403 45.50 -24.36 -11.92
CA CYS A 403 45.20 -23.67 -13.18
C CYS A 403 46.46 -23.48 -14.03
N GLY A 404 46.38 -23.80 -15.33
CA GLY A 404 47.50 -23.73 -16.25
C GLY A 404 48.47 -24.91 -16.18
N LEU A 405 48.26 -25.87 -15.26
CA LEU A 405 49.05 -27.10 -15.19
C LEU A 405 48.40 -28.19 -16.05
N GLY A 406 48.77 -28.25 -17.33
CA GLY A 406 48.26 -29.27 -18.25
C GLY A 406 49.15 -30.51 -18.34
N CYS A 407 48.56 -31.69 -18.46
CA CYS A 407 49.28 -32.92 -18.81
C CYS A 407 49.53 -32.96 -20.33
N ASN A 408 50.73 -33.39 -20.72
CA ASN A 408 51.03 -33.64 -22.13
C ASN A 408 50.10 -34.72 -22.74
N SER A 409 49.91 -34.66 -24.05
CA SER A 409 49.02 -35.56 -24.79
C SER A 409 49.34 -37.04 -24.51
N GLY A 410 48.33 -37.80 -24.09
CA GLY A 410 48.45 -39.22 -23.75
C GLY A 410 48.65 -39.50 -22.25
N TYR A 411 48.80 -38.47 -21.41
CA TYR A 411 48.87 -38.60 -19.97
C TYR A 411 47.54 -38.28 -19.26
N SER A 412 47.32 -38.92 -18.11
CA SER A 412 46.15 -38.75 -17.25
C SER A 412 46.46 -37.84 -16.05
N CYS A 413 45.41 -37.22 -15.51
CA CYS A 413 45.49 -36.57 -14.21
C CYS A 413 45.28 -37.62 -13.11
N GLY A 414 46.32 -37.86 -12.31
CA GLY A 414 46.30 -38.78 -11.18
C GLY A 414 46.31 -38.05 -9.84
N SER A 415 46.33 -38.81 -8.74
CA SER A 415 46.53 -38.25 -7.39
C SER A 415 47.45 -39.14 -6.56
N ARG A 416 48.35 -38.54 -5.78
CA ARG A 416 49.19 -39.26 -4.81
C ARG A 416 49.22 -38.50 -3.50
N GLY A 417 48.93 -39.19 -2.40
CA GLY A 417 48.79 -38.55 -1.09
C GLY A 417 47.67 -37.50 -1.02
N GLY A 418 46.69 -37.55 -1.93
CA GLY A 418 45.60 -36.57 -2.02
C GLY A 418 45.90 -35.31 -2.86
N LEU A 419 47.12 -35.19 -3.40
CA LEU A 419 47.51 -34.06 -4.26
C LEU A 419 47.46 -34.48 -5.74
N PRO A 420 46.73 -33.75 -6.60
CA PRO A 420 46.64 -34.06 -8.02
C PRO A 420 47.91 -33.67 -8.77
N THR A 421 48.36 -34.54 -9.69
CA THR A 421 49.49 -34.28 -10.58
C THR A 421 49.40 -35.21 -11.81
N CYS A 422 50.09 -34.84 -12.89
CA CYS A 422 50.11 -35.65 -14.12
C CYS A 422 50.91 -36.94 -13.91
N GLU A 423 50.34 -38.05 -14.37
CA GLU A 423 51.01 -39.35 -14.44
C GLU A 423 51.86 -39.42 -15.71
N CYS A 424 53.03 -40.04 -15.65
CA CYS A 424 53.96 -40.11 -16.77
C CYS A 424 54.62 -41.50 -16.86
N PHE A 425 54.79 -42.02 -18.07
CA PHE A 425 55.20 -43.42 -18.30
C PHE A 425 56.65 -43.60 -18.77
N ASN A 426 57.32 -42.52 -19.16
CA ASN A 426 58.70 -42.56 -19.63
C ASN A 426 59.58 -41.72 -18.70
N LEU A 427 60.61 -42.34 -18.12
CA LEU A 427 61.60 -41.63 -17.30
C LEU A 427 62.14 -40.41 -18.05
N HIS A 428 62.15 -39.25 -17.38
CA HIS A 428 62.69 -37.98 -17.87
C HIS A 428 61.97 -37.38 -19.10
N SER A 429 60.76 -37.84 -19.41
CA SER A 429 59.92 -37.13 -20.37
C SER A 429 59.47 -35.78 -19.79
N THR A 430 59.24 -34.80 -20.67
CA THR A 430 58.62 -33.53 -20.30
C THR A 430 57.14 -33.76 -20.01
N CYS A 431 56.69 -33.22 -18.88
CA CYS A 431 55.38 -33.49 -18.32
C CYS A 431 54.30 -32.48 -18.73
N SER A 432 54.67 -31.19 -18.75
CA SER A 432 53.84 -30.08 -19.23
C SER A 432 54.70 -29.00 -19.91
N GLY A 433 54.05 -28.01 -20.53
CA GLY A 433 54.73 -26.82 -21.09
C GLY A 433 55.36 -25.88 -20.04
N SER A 434 55.13 -26.09 -18.74
CA SER A 434 55.58 -25.18 -17.65
C SER A 434 56.10 -25.88 -16.37
N THR A 435 56.20 -27.21 -16.33
CA THR A 435 56.73 -27.98 -15.18
C THR A 435 57.43 -29.27 -15.61
N GLY A 436 58.75 -29.32 -15.37
CA GLY A 436 59.47 -30.46 -14.80
C GLY A 436 59.59 -31.77 -15.58
N SER A 437 60.45 -32.64 -15.03
CA SER A 437 60.78 -33.97 -15.56
C SER A 437 59.98 -35.07 -14.86
N CYS A 438 59.62 -36.12 -15.60
CA CYS A 438 58.99 -37.33 -15.04
C CYS A 438 59.91 -38.06 -14.06
N SER A 439 59.45 -38.27 -12.81
CA SER A 439 60.17 -39.01 -11.78
C SER A 439 60.17 -40.51 -12.06
N GLY A 440 61.36 -41.09 -12.19
CA GLY A 440 61.54 -42.51 -12.48
C GLY A 440 61.20 -43.48 -11.36
N SER A 441 61.01 -43.00 -10.14
CA SER A 441 60.65 -43.84 -8.99
C SER A 441 59.15 -43.82 -8.68
N THR A 442 58.43 -42.85 -9.25
CA THR A 442 57.03 -42.61 -8.92
C THR A 442 56.09 -42.47 -10.11
N ASP A 443 56.61 -42.39 -11.34
CA ASP A 443 55.84 -42.19 -12.56
C ASP A 443 54.96 -40.93 -12.50
N LEU A 444 55.47 -39.89 -11.81
CA LEU A 444 54.79 -38.61 -11.59
C LEU A 444 55.67 -37.43 -11.98
N CYS A 445 55.02 -36.37 -12.42
CA CYS A 445 55.65 -35.12 -12.79
C CYS A 445 56.04 -34.30 -11.56
N SER A 446 57.32 -33.92 -11.47
CA SER A 446 57.88 -33.16 -10.33
C SER A 446 57.92 -31.66 -10.61
N CYS A 447 57.60 -30.84 -9.60
CA CYS A 447 57.79 -29.38 -9.64
C CYS A 447 59.16 -28.91 -9.13
N ASP A 448 60.04 -29.81 -8.71
CA ASP A 448 61.36 -29.47 -8.16
C ASP A 448 62.22 -28.75 -9.23
N PRO A 449 62.71 -27.52 -8.94
CA PRO A 449 63.58 -26.76 -9.84
C PRO A 449 64.85 -27.49 -10.27
N THR A 450 65.36 -28.39 -9.44
CA THR A 450 66.54 -29.22 -9.74
C THR A 450 66.33 -30.08 -11.00
N TYR A 451 65.06 -30.42 -11.29
CA TYR A 451 64.66 -31.21 -12.46
C TYR A 451 63.89 -30.37 -13.50
N GLY A 452 64.03 -29.05 -13.47
CA GLY A 452 63.39 -28.10 -14.39
C GLY A 452 61.91 -27.84 -14.12
N GLY A 453 61.43 -28.14 -12.91
CA GLY A 453 60.05 -27.85 -12.49
C GLY A 453 59.86 -26.44 -11.91
N SER A 454 58.65 -25.90 -12.03
CA SER A 454 58.25 -24.63 -11.39
C SER A 454 56.74 -24.50 -11.28
N CYS A 455 56.19 -24.05 -10.15
CA CYS A 455 54.74 -23.84 -10.05
C CYS A 455 54.34 -22.41 -10.47
N PRO A 456 53.23 -22.24 -11.24
CA PRO A 456 52.67 -20.92 -11.51
C PRO A 456 52.23 -20.25 -10.21
N ALA A 457 52.47 -18.95 -10.04
CA ALA A 457 51.92 -18.22 -8.90
C ALA A 457 50.37 -18.26 -8.95
N PRO A 458 49.69 -18.44 -7.80
CA PRO A 458 50.19 -18.43 -6.43
C PRO A 458 50.66 -19.79 -5.88
N MET A 459 50.65 -20.85 -6.69
CA MET A 459 51.01 -22.19 -6.25
C MET A 459 52.47 -22.30 -5.85
N ARG A 460 52.76 -23.23 -4.93
CA ARG A 460 54.10 -23.54 -4.44
C ARG A 460 54.43 -25.01 -4.65
N CYS A 461 55.70 -25.28 -4.85
CA CYS A 461 56.19 -26.64 -4.94
C CYS A 461 56.31 -27.23 -3.53
N TYR A 462 55.52 -28.27 -3.24
CA TYR A 462 55.49 -28.95 -1.95
C TYR A 462 56.35 -30.21 -2.02
N SER A 463 57.33 -30.30 -1.13
CA SER A 463 58.22 -31.46 -1.07
C SER A 463 57.54 -32.64 -0.39
N MET A 464 57.40 -33.73 -1.14
CA MET A 464 56.78 -34.96 -0.62
C MET A 464 57.85 -35.85 0.02
N SER A 465 57.60 -36.31 1.25
CA SER A 465 58.54 -37.19 1.97
C SER A 465 58.83 -38.52 1.26
N LEU A 466 57.93 -38.95 0.37
CA LEU A 466 58.06 -40.14 -0.49
C LEU A 466 57.46 -39.86 -1.87
N GLY A 467 58.24 -39.28 -2.78
CA GLY A 467 57.89 -39.19 -4.20
C GLY A 467 58.36 -37.91 -4.89
N ALA A 468 57.76 -37.61 -6.04
CA ALA A 468 57.98 -36.35 -6.77
C ALA A 468 57.38 -35.15 -6.02
N ASP A 469 58.02 -33.99 -6.07
CA ASP A 469 57.45 -32.77 -5.51
C ASP A 469 56.27 -32.29 -6.36
N VAL A 470 55.19 -31.80 -5.73
CA VAL A 470 53.94 -31.45 -6.45
C VAL A 470 53.52 -30.01 -6.20
N CYS A 471 52.91 -29.39 -7.21
CA CYS A 471 52.34 -28.05 -7.06
C CYS A 471 51.07 -28.11 -6.21
N THR A 472 50.95 -27.19 -5.27
CA THR A 472 49.75 -27.01 -4.44
C THR A 472 49.56 -25.53 -4.10
N TYR A 473 48.33 -25.14 -3.75
CA TYR A 473 47.98 -23.76 -3.40
C TYR A 473 48.44 -23.36 -2.00
#